data_AF-A0A9E2B3J8-F1
#
_entry.id   AF-A0A9E2B3J8-F1
#
_cell.length_a   1.000
_cell.length_b   1.000
_cell.length_c   1.000
_cell.angle_alpha   90.00
_cell.angle_beta   90.00
_cell.angle_gamma   90.00
#
_symmetry.space_group_name_H-M   'P 1'
#
loop_
_entity.id
_entity.type
_entity.pdbx_description
1 polymer ?
#
loop_
_entity_poly.entity_id
_entity_poly.type
_entity_poly.pdbx_seq_one_letter_code
_entity_poly.pdbx_strand_id
1 'polypeptide(L)' 'SVEKENNDWSFKPVEVILGSKDGDWVSVQFTENIESNTKFAYNNAYYLNAEMKKGEAEHAH' A
#
# COMPACT_ATOMS: atom_id res chain seq x y z
N SER A 1 -2.11 -1.99 -2.31
CA SER A 1 -2.06 -2.85 -3.51
C SER A 1 -1.53 -2.05 -4.69
N VAL A 2 -1.21 -2.73 -5.79
CA VAL A 2 -0.72 -2.09 -7.02
C VAL A 2 -1.47 -2.67 -8.22
N GLU A 3 -1.92 -1.79 -9.10
CA GLU A 3 -2.58 -2.12 -10.36
C GLU A 3 -1.81 -1.51 -11.53
N LYS A 4 -1.76 -2.21 -12.67
CA LYS A 4 -1.11 -1.70 -13.88
C LYS A 4 -2.14 -0.96 -14.72
N GLU A 5 -1.91 0.32 -14.97
CA GLU A 5 -2.75 1.17 -15.81
C GLU A 5 -1.95 1.57 -17.04
N ASN A 6 -2.19 0.89 -18.16
CA ASN A 6 -1.41 1.05 -19.40
C ASN A 6 0.09 0.80 -19.20
N ASN A 7 0.90 1.85 -19.27
CA ASN A 7 2.35 1.79 -19.08
C ASN A 7 2.78 2.22 -17.67
N ASP A 8 1.82 2.69 -16.87
CA ASP A 8 2.02 3.23 -15.54
C ASP A 8 1.49 2.29 -14.46
N TRP A 9 1.81 2.62 -13.21
CA TRP A 9 1.40 1.87 -12.03
C TRP A 9 0.58 2.76 -11.10
N SER A 10 -0.57 2.25 -10.69
CA SER A 10 -1.47 2.89 -9.73
C SER A 10 -1.31 2.22 -8.37
N PHE A 11 -1.12 3.04 -7.34
CA PHE A 11 -0.89 2.60 -5.97
C PHE A 11 -2.08 2.96 -5.11
N LYS A 12 -2.60 1.96 -4.38
CA LYS A 12 -3.73 2.13 -3.47
C LYS A 12 -3.34 1.71 -2.06
N PRO A 13 -3.48 2.55 -1.03
CA PRO A 13 -3.31 2.14 0.36
C PRO A 13 -4.25 0.98 0.70
N VAL A 14 -3.78 0.05 1.53
CA VAL A 14 -4.61 -1.05 2.05
C VAL A 14 -4.51 -1.01 3.57
N GLU A 15 -5.65 -0.92 4.22
CA GLU A 15 -5.72 -0.94 5.69
C GLU A 15 -5.46 -2.34 6.23
N VAL A 16 -4.73 -2.40 7.34
CA VAL A 16 -4.37 -3.65 8.01
C VAL A 16 -4.48 -3.50 9.51
N ILE A 17 -4.77 -4.62 10.17
CA ILE A 17 -4.69 -4.76 11.62
C ILE A 17 -3.33 -5.37 11.95
N LEU A 18 -2.58 -4.71 12.84
CA LEU A 18 -1.31 -5.22 13.35
C LEU A 18 -1.57 -6.23 14.45
N GLY A 19 -0.85 -7.35 14.41
CA GLY A 19 -0.89 -8.38 15.43
C GLY A 19 0.40 -8.45 16.24
N SER A 20 0.79 -9.67 16.60
CA SER A 20 1.98 -9.93 17.42
C SER A 20 3.27 -9.51 16.73
N LYS A 21 4.21 -9.01 17.52
CA LYS A 21 5.56 -8.67 17.09
C LYS A 21 6.54 -9.71 17.64
N ASP A 22 7.47 -10.17 16.81
CA ASP A 22 8.58 -11.04 17.18
C ASP A 22 9.86 -10.55 16.51
N GLY A 23 10.81 -10.05 17.31
CA GLY A 23 12.00 -9.36 16.83
C GLY A 23 11.66 -8.19 15.90
N ASP A 24 12.16 -8.26 14.66
CA ASP A 24 11.93 -7.26 13.61
C ASP A 24 10.67 -7.54 12.77
N TRP A 25 9.94 -8.63 13.06
CA TRP A 25 8.73 -9.02 12.34
C TRP A 25 7.47 -8.64 13.10
N VAL A 26 6.44 -8.25 12.36
CA VAL A 26 5.08 -8.02 12.88
C VAL A 26 4.08 -8.76 12.02
N SER A 27 3.12 -9.43 12.64
CA SER A 27 2.02 -10.03 11.90
C SER A 27 1.03 -8.97 11.45
N VAL A 28 0.51 -9.13 10.24
CA VAL A 28 -0.49 -8.23 9.65
C VAL A 28 -1.69 -9.04 9.18
N GLN A 29 -2.88 -8.51 9.42
CA GLN A 29 -4.13 -9.08 8.96
C GLN A 29 -4.88 -8.03 8.13
N PHE A 30 -5.39 -8.42 6.97
CA PHE A 30 -6.23 -7.54 6.16
C PHE A 30 -7.62 -7.38 6.80
N THR A 31 -8.15 -6.15 6.79
CA THR A 31 -9.51 -5.84 7.26
C THR A 31 -10.58 -6.41 6.32
N GLU A 32 -10.23 -6.55 5.05
CA GLU A 32 -11.09 -7.08 3.99
C GLU A 32 -10.42 -8.25 3.26
N ASN A 33 -11.20 -9.01 2.49
CA ASN A 33 -10.65 -10.09 1.68
C ASN A 33 -9.85 -9.51 0.51
N ILE A 34 -8.60 -9.98 0.35
CA ILE A 34 -7.70 -9.55 -0.72
C ILE A 34 -7.55 -10.71 -1.71
N GLU A 35 -7.62 -10.42 -3.01
CA GLU A 35 -7.36 -11.43 -4.04
C GLU A 35 -5.95 -11.98 -3.91
N SER A 36 -5.78 -13.30 -4.02
CA SER A 36 -4.52 -14.00 -3.76
C SER A 36 -3.37 -13.61 -4.70
N ASN A 37 -3.67 -13.02 -5.85
CA ASN A 37 -2.72 -12.51 -6.84
C ASN A 37 -2.42 -11.00 -6.67
N THR A 38 -2.98 -10.34 -5.65
CA THR A 38 -2.76 -8.93 -5.37
C THR A 38 -1.28 -8.65 -5.09
N LYS A 39 -0.73 -7.64 -5.75
CA LYS A 39 0.67 -7.24 -5.57
C LYS A 39 0.78 -6.09 -4.58
N PHE A 40 1.87 -6.11 -3.82
CA PHE A 40 2.22 -5.08 -2.85
C PHE A 40 3.64 -4.57 -3.10
N ALA A 41 3.84 -3.27 -2.88
CA ALA A 41 5.17 -2.68 -2.91
C ALA A 41 5.93 -3.09 -1.66
N TYR A 42 7.06 -3.78 -1.83
CA TYR A 42 7.89 -4.28 -0.72
C TYR A 42 8.98 -3.29 -0.29
N ASN A 43 9.48 -2.48 -1.24
CA ASN A 43 10.59 -1.55 -1.01
C ASN A 43 10.16 -0.09 -1.22
N ASN A 44 10.88 0.83 -0.58
CA ASN A 44 10.70 2.28 -0.75
C ASN A 44 9.30 2.80 -0.41
N ALA A 45 8.56 2.12 0.47
CA ALA A 45 7.20 2.50 0.87
C ALA A 45 7.10 3.93 1.44
N TYR A 46 8.16 4.44 2.08
CA TYR A 46 8.20 5.81 2.57
C TYR A 46 8.11 6.84 1.44
N TYR A 47 8.88 6.65 0.36
CA TYR A 47 8.85 7.54 -0.80
C TYR A 47 7.53 7.42 -1.57
N LEU A 48 7.01 6.20 -1.71
CA LEU A 48 5.69 5.98 -2.32
C LEU A 48 4.59 6.71 -1.54
N ASN A 49 4.58 6.60 -0.21
CA ASN A 49 3.62 7.31 0.62
C ASN A 49 3.74 8.84 0.52
N ALA A 50 4.95 9.37 0.36
CA ALA A 50 5.16 10.80 0.20
C ALA A 50 4.61 11.31 -1.15
N GLU A 51 4.85 10.58 -2.24
CA GLU A 51 4.34 10.94 -3.56
C GLU A 51 2.81 10.81 -3.65
N MET A 52 2.22 9.75 -3.07
CA MET A 52 0.76 9.61 -3.00
C MET A 52 0.09 10.80 -2.30
N LYS A 53 0.65 11.27 -1.18
CA LYS A 53 0.13 12.44 -0.45
C LYS A 53 0.22 13.74 -1.23
N LYS A 54 1.21 13.89 -2.13
CA LYS A 54 1.29 15.07 -3.02
C LYS A 54 0.18 15.03 -4.07
N GLY A 55 -0.02 13.89 -4.73
CA GLY A 55 -1.08 13.73 -5.74
C GLY A 55 -2.50 13.87 -5.17
N GLU A 56 -2.74 13.48 -3.91
CA GLU A 56 -4.03 13.74 -3.23
C GLU A 56 -4.29 15.24 -3.01
N ALA A 57 -3.25 16.01 -2.66
CA ALA A 57 -3.38 17.46 -2.44
C ALA A 57 -3.65 18.24 -3.74
N GLU A 58 -3.19 17.74 -4.89
CA GLU A 58 -3.42 18.36 -6.20
C GLU A 58 -4.87 18.19 -6.70
N HIS A 59 -5.59 17.15 -6.26
CA HIS A 59 -7.00 16.92 -6.58
C HIS A 59 -7.99 17.74 -5.73
N ALA A 60 -7.50 18.54 -4.78
CA ALA A 60 -8.32 19.36 -3.88
C ALA A 60 -8.45 20.82 -4.33
N HIS A 61 -8.07 21.14 -5.57
CA HIS A 61 -8.12 22.50 -6.14
C HIS A 61 -9.21 22.67 -7.19
#